data_AF-A0A957ZZ47-F1
#
_entry.id   AF-A0A957ZZ47-F1
#
_cell.length_a   1.000
_cell.length_b   1.000
_cell.length_c   1.000
_cell.angle_alpha   90.00
_cell.angle_beta   90.00
_cell.angle_gamma   90.00
#
_symmetry.space_group_name_H-M   'P 1'
#
loop_
_entity.id
_entity.type
_entity.pdbx_description
1 polymer ?
#
loop_
_entity_poly.entity_id
_entity_poly.type
_entity_poly.pdbx_seq_one_letter_code
_entity_poly.pdbx_strand_id
1 'polypeptide(L)'
;MHVNHEERPPTLIALSEDVKPAEFILGQEVCSIGRASQCNILVLNQAVVSRLHAQVTREGLHYLLVDVGSRNGTFVNGRKLHEPYILQAEDQIGLGISTPLLRFNDPNATDLVTAFHFDDRAMLFFWGSNKLELSKNEFRLLYHLYLNADSVCSRQSCAEAIWDRWTPEDNANLDRVIHDIRRKLRKLGLDANQIIENRFGIGYKLNL
;
A
#
# COMPACT_ATOMS: atom_id res chain seq x y z
N MET A 1 -15.50 -0.02 -23.14
CA MET A 1 -16.06 -1.35 -22.84
C MET A 1 -15.59 -1.69 -21.43
N HIS A 2 -16.49 -1.65 -20.45
CA HIS A 2 -16.14 -2.00 -19.06
C HIS A 2 -16.00 -3.51 -18.99
N VAL A 3 -14.77 -4.00 -18.86
CA VAL A 3 -14.54 -5.39 -18.47
C VAL A 3 -14.91 -5.43 -16.98
N ASN A 4 -16.07 -6.02 -16.67
CA ASN A 4 -16.40 -6.40 -15.30
C ASN A 4 -15.42 -7.51 -14.90
N HIS A 5 -14.24 -7.14 -14.40
CA HIS A 5 -13.48 -8.04 -13.55
C HIS A 5 -14.32 -8.19 -12.28
N GLU A 6 -14.87 -9.38 -12.04
CA GLU A 6 -15.42 -9.72 -10.73
C GLU A 6 -14.29 -9.61 -9.71
N GLU A 7 -14.14 -8.44 -9.08
CA GLU A 7 -13.22 -8.24 -7.96
C GLU A 7 -13.55 -9.28 -6.89
N ARG A 8 -12.69 -10.27 -6.74
CA ARG A 8 -12.81 -11.22 -5.64
C ARG A 8 -12.26 -10.52 -4.41
N PRO A 9 -13.03 -10.32 -3.34
CA PRO A 9 -12.56 -9.60 -2.17
C PRO A 9 -11.45 -10.41 -1.46
N PRO A 10 -10.41 -9.76 -0.93
CA PRO A 10 -9.39 -10.44 -0.15
C PRO A 10 -9.96 -11.15 1.09
N THR A 11 -9.25 -12.18 1.52
CA THR A 11 -9.70 -13.11 2.57
C THR A 11 -8.58 -13.40 3.55
N LEU A 12 -8.95 -13.68 4.80
CA LEU A 12 -8.08 -14.34 5.79
C LEU A 12 -8.51 -15.80 5.92
N ILE A 13 -7.59 -16.72 5.67
CA ILE A 13 -7.81 -18.17 5.71
C ILE A 13 -7.17 -18.72 6.98
N ALA A 14 -7.94 -19.46 7.77
CA ALA A 14 -7.47 -20.14 8.96
C ALA A 14 -6.51 -21.28 8.59
N LEU A 15 -5.37 -21.31 9.28
CA LEU A 15 -4.38 -22.40 9.22
C LEU A 15 -4.48 -23.34 10.44
N SER A 16 -5.37 -23.03 11.39
CA SER A 16 -5.63 -23.81 12.60
C SER A 16 -7.13 -23.95 12.82
N GLU A 17 -7.56 -25.11 13.34
CA GLU A 17 -8.96 -25.38 13.68
C GLU A 17 -9.51 -24.49 14.80
N ASP A 18 -8.60 -23.94 15.62
CA ASP A 18 -8.89 -23.00 16.70
C ASP A 18 -9.39 -21.64 16.20
N VAL A 19 -9.23 -21.33 14.92
CA VAL A 19 -9.63 -20.05 14.34
C VAL A 19 -10.99 -20.21 13.66
N LYS A 20 -11.93 -19.31 13.98
CA LYS A 20 -13.28 -19.27 13.40
C LYS A 20 -13.62 -17.86 12.90
N PRO A 21 -14.24 -17.73 11.71
CA PRO A 21 -14.51 -18.80 10.73
C PRO A 21 -13.22 -19.33 10.07
N ALA A 22 -13.32 -20.43 9.32
CA ALA A 22 -12.19 -21.02 8.60
C ALA A 22 -11.70 -20.13 7.43
N GLU A 23 -12.60 -19.31 6.89
CA GLU A 23 -12.30 -18.31 5.89
C GLU A 23 -13.14 -17.07 6.21
N PHE A 24 -12.51 -15.90 6.16
CA PHE A 24 -13.15 -14.63 6.45
C PHE A 24 -12.91 -13.63 5.32
N ILE A 25 -14.00 -13.13 4.72
CA ILE A 25 -13.93 -12.11 3.68
C ILE A 25 -13.68 -10.74 4.31
N LEU A 26 -12.63 -10.05 3.86
CA LEU A 26 -12.28 -8.71 4.31
C LEU A 26 -13.09 -7.63 3.56
N GLY A 27 -14.41 -7.68 3.74
CA GLY A 27 -15.35 -6.73 3.14
C GLY A 27 -15.63 -5.47 3.97
N GLN A 28 -15.25 -5.46 5.25
CA GLN A 28 -15.43 -4.32 6.16
C GLN A 28 -14.15 -3.47 6.24
N GLU A 29 -14.28 -2.21 6.66
CA GLU A 29 -13.10 -1.33 6.84
C GLU A 29 -12.17 -1.82 7.95
N VAL A 30 -12.71 -2.49 8.98
CA VAL A 30 -11.93 -3.02 10.10
C VAL A 30 -12.38 -4.45 10.41
N CYS A 31 -11.42 -5.37 10.47
CA CYS A 31 -11.61 -6.75 10.89
C CYS A 31 -10.79 -7.00 12.17
N SER A 32 -11.48 -7.28 13.28
CA SER A 32 -10.85 -7.57 14.57
C SER A 32 -10.55 -9.05 14.76
N ILE A 33 -9.39 -9.33 15.36
CA ILE A 33 -8.87 -10.69 15.58
C ILE A 33 -8.48 -10.85 17.04
N GLY A 34 -8.96 -11.91 17.68
CA GLY A 34 -8.61 -12.20 19.06
C GLY A 34 -9.48 -13.28 19.70
N ARG A 35 -9.30 -13.47 21.01
CA ARG A 35 -10.01 -14.51 21.78
C ARG A 35 -11.37 -14.06 22.33
N ALA A 36 -11.71 -12.77 22.24
CA ALA A 36 -13.03 -12.29 22.63
C ALA A 36 -14.06 -12.66 21.56
N SER A 37 -15.23 -13.17 21.99
CA SER A 37 -16.33 -13.58 21.11
C SER A 37 -16.91 -12.46 20.24
N GLN A 38 -16.61 -11.20 20.57
CA GLN A 38 -16.99 -10.02 19.78
C GLN A 38 -16.05 -9.75 18.59
N CYS A 39 -14.91 -10.46 18.48
CA CYS A 39 -14.00 -10.30 17.35
C CYS A 39 -14.62 -10.88 16.08
N ASN A 40 -14.33 -10.28 14.93
CA ASN A 40 -14.74 -10.81 13.63
C ASN A 40 -14.12 -12.19 13.37
N ILE A 41 -12.86 -12.36 13.76
CA ILE A 41 -12.14 -13.62 13.76
C ILE A 41 -11.83 -14.02 15.20
N LEU A 42 -12.45 -15.12 15.62
CA LEU A 42 -12.33 -15.68 16.97
C LEU A 42 -11.24 -16.75 17.00
N VAL A 43 -10.27 -16.58 17.90
CA VAL A 43 -9.23 -17.56 18.18
C VAL A 43 -9.52 -18.27 19.51
N LEU A 44 -9.87 -19.54 19.44
CA LEU A 44 -10.19 -20.43 20.57
C LEU A 44 -8.93 -21.10 21.10
N ASN A 45 -8.97 -21.59 22.34
CA ASN A 45 -7.95 -22.45 22.97
C ASN A 45 -6.48 -21.94 22.99
N GLN A 46 -6.20 -20.73 22.51
CA GLN A 46 -4.87 -20.15 22.44
C GLN A 46 -4.70 -19.09 23.54
N ALA A 47 -4.22 -19.49 24.72
CA ALA A 47 -4.03 -18.58 25.86
C ALA A 47 -3.02 -17.45 25.61
N VAL A 48 -2.12 -17.64 24.64
CA VAL A 48 -1.15 -16.63 24.19
C VAL A 48 -1.78 -15.51 23.37
N VAL A 49 -3.02 -15.69 22.89
CA VAL A 49 -3.76 -14.70 22.13
C VAL A 49 -4.61 -13.83 23.08
N SER A 50 -4.35 -12.52 23.05
CA SER A 50 -5.15 -11.48 23.70
C SER A 50 -6.63 -11.52 23.32
N ARG A 51 -7.48 -10.94 24.18
CA ARG A 51 -8.94 -10.81 23.93
C ARG A 51 -9.22 -10.06 22.63
N LEU A 52 -8.58 -8.90 22.47
CA LEU A 52 -8.44 -8.18 21.22
C LEU A 52 -6.93 -8.13 20.94
N HIS A 53 -6.47 -8.72 19.84
CA HIS A 53 -5.05 -8.96 19.60
C HIS A 53 -4.50 -8.12 18.46
N ALA A 54 -5.14 -8.22 17.32
CA ALA A 54 -4.78 -7.50 16.11
C ALA A 54 -6.04 -7.09 15.36
N GLN A 55 -5.88 -6.17 14.43
CA GLN A 55 -6.90 -5.79 13.47
C GLN A 55 -6.30 -5.77 12.07
N VAL A 56 -7.11 -6.10 11.08
CA VAL A 56 -6.82 -5.80 9.68
C VAL A 56 -7.71 -4.65 9.25
N THR A 57 -7.12 -3.55 8.80
CA THR A 57 -7.82 -2.36 8.34
C THR A 57 -7.64 -2.20 6.84
N ARG A 58 -8.71 -1.82 6.14
CA ARG A 58 -8.63 -1.48 4.71
C ARG A 58 -8.29 0.00 4.55
N GLU A 59 -7.17 0.29 3.90
CA GLU A 59 -6.75 1.63 3.48
C GLU A 59 -6.62 1.61 1.96
N GLY A 60 -7.52 2.30 1.25
CA GLY A 60 -7.55 2.31 -0.21
C GLY A 60 -7.64 0.90 -0.82
N LEU A 61 -6.57 0.54 -1.53
CA LEU A 61 -6.37 -0.77 -2.18
C LEU A 61 -5.61 -1.76 -1.30
N HIS A 62 -5.17 -1.35 -0.11
CA HIS A 62 -4.32 -2.13 0.78
C HIS A 62 -5.05 -2.59 2.04
N TYR A 63 -4.52 -3.66 2.63
CA TYR A 63 -4.93 -4.17 3.92
C TYR A 63 -3.77 -4.09 4.89
N LEU A 64 -3.92 -3.29 5.96
CA LEU A 64 -2.90 -3.14 6.98
C LEU A 64 -3.22 -4.04 8.18
N LEU A 65 -2.24 -4.84 8.59
CA LEU A 65 -2.28 -5.57 9.85
C LEU A 65 -1.69 -4.71 10.97
N VAL A 66 -2.46 -4.52 12.03
CA VAL A 66 -2.11 -3.69 13.18
C VAL A 66 -2.21 -4.53 14.45
N ASP A 67 -1.12 -4.61 15.22
CA ASP A 67 -1.18 -5.11 16.60
C ASP A 67 -1.79 -4.02 17.49
N VAL A 68 -2.86 -4.35 18.24
CA VAL A 68 -3.61 -3.37 19.03
C VAL A 68 -3.25 -3.40 20.51
N GLY A 69 -1.97 -3.62 20.81
CA GLY A 69 -1.44 -3.68 22.17
C GLY A 69 -1.53 -5.08 22.78
N SER A 70 -1.30 -6.11 21.96
CA SER A 70 -1.33 -7.49 22.43
C SER A 70 -0.19 -7.78 23.41
N ARG A 71 -0.38 -8.74 24.33
CA ARG A 71 0.63 -9.04 25.36
C ARG A 71 1.92 -9.62 24.78
N ASN A 72 1.78 -10.44 23.73
CA ASN A 72 2.87 -11.25 23.21
C ASN A 72 3.33 -10.78 21.80
N GLY A 73 2.54 -9.92 21.15
CA GLY A 73 2.79 -9.37 19.84
C GLY A 73 2.24 -10.20 18.69
N THR A 74 2.14 -9.55 17.53
CA THR A 74 1.72 -10.12 16.26
C THR A 74 2.93 -10.38 15.36
N PHE A 75 2.88 -11.41 14.53
CA PHE A 75 3.97 -11.83 13.66
C PHE A 75 3.49 -11.97 12.22
N VAL A 76 4.33 -11.58 11.26
CA VAL A 76 4.12 -11.84 9.82
C VAL A 76 5.33 -12.61 9.30
N ASN A 77 5.08 -13.76 8.67
CA ASN A 77 6.11 -14.68 8.15
C ASN A 77 7.21 -14.96 9.18
N GLY A 78 6.80 -15.19 10.44
CA GLY A 78 7.66 -15.47 11.58
C GLY A 78 8.39 -14.26 12.18
N ARG A 79 8.27 -13.06 11.60
CA ARG A 79 8.90 -11.83 12.11
C ARG A 79 7.89 -11.03 12.94
N LYS A 80 8.31 -10.55 14.12
CA LYS A 80 7.46 -9.76 14.99
C LYS A 80 7.21 -8.37 14.40
N LEU A 81 5.96 -7.92 14.42
CA LEU A 81 5.61 -6.57 14.01
C LEU A 81 6.01 -5.55 15.09
N HIS A 82 6.50 -4.41 14.63
CA HIS A 82 6.81 -3.24 15.45
C HIS A 82 5.98 -2.01 15.07
N GLU A 83 5.41 -2.03 13.86
CA GLU A 83 4.58 -1.00 13.27
C GLU A 83 3.49 -1.66 12.41
N PRO A 84 2.43 -0.92 12.00
CA PRO A 84 1.46 -1.40 11.03
C PRO A 84 2.13 -1.97 9.78
N TYR A 85 1.60 -3.08 9.28
CA TYR A 85 2.20 -3.82 8.16
C TYR A 85 1.22 -3.96 7.00
N ILE A 86 1.61 -3.56 5.80
CA ILE A 86 0.82 -3.74 4.58
C ILE A 86 0.89 -5.21 4.15
N LEU A 87 -0.22 -5.94 4.32
CA LEU A 87 -0.33 -7.35 3.97
C LEU A 87 -0.11 -7.60 2.48
N GLN A 88 0.62 -8.66 2.20
CA GLN A 88 0.92 -9.19 0.89
C GLN A 88 0.24 -10.54 0.71
N ALA A 89 -0.19 -10.85 -0.51
CA ALA A 89 -0.76 -12.15 -0.81
C ALA A 89 0.17 -13.28 -0.31
N GLU A 90 -0.44 -14.29 0.30
CA GLU A 90 0.21 -15.44 0.94
C GLU A 90 0.90 -15.17 2.29
N ASP A 91 0.87 -13.94 2.81
CA ASP A 91 1.44 -13.64 4.12
C ASP A 91 0.80 -14.48 5.23
N GLN A 92 1.65 -15.08 6.04
CA GLN A 92 1.26 -15.91 7.16
C GLN A 92 1.32 -15.10 8.46
N ILE A 93 0.21 -15.06 9.19
CA ILE A 93 0.02 -14.23 10.38
C ILE A 93 0.01 -15.12 11.62
N GLY A 94 0.94 -14.85 12.54
CA GLY A 94 1.01 -15.45 13.87
C GLY A 94 0.50 -14.49 14.94
N LEU A 95 -0.19 -15.03 15.96
CA LEU A 95 -0.74 -14.24 17.06
C LEU A 95 -0.18 -14.76 18.39
N GLY A 96 0.58 -13.92 19.06
CA GLY A 96 1.24 -14.22 20.33
C GLY A 96 2.44 -15.17 20.24
N ILE A 97 2.55 -15.96 19.17
CA ILE A 97 3.72 -16.76 18.81
C ILE A 97 3.93 -16.67 17.29
N SER A 98 5.13 -17.06 16.83
CA SER A 98 5.50 -16.99 15.40
C SER A 98 4.82 -18.05 14.53
N THR A 99 4.29 -19.13 15.13
CA THR A 99 3.50 -20.14 14.39
C THR A 99 2.26 -19.48 13.80
N PRO A 100 2.04 -19.58 12.49
CA PRO A 100 0.96 -18.87 11.83
C PRO A 100 -0.39 -19.54 12.11
N LEU A 101 -1.41 -18.72 12.36
CA LEU A 101 -2.79 -19.13 12.55
C LEU A 101 -3.69 -18.72 11.39
N LEU A 102 -3.27 -17.74 10.61
CA LEU A 102 -4.01 -17.16 9.50
C LEU A 102 -3.07 -16.98 8.30
N ARG A 103 -3.63 -16.99 7.09
CA ARG A 103 -2.97 -16.61 5.85
C ARG A 103 -3.81 -15.56 5.13
N PHE A 104 -3.18 -14.48 4.67
CA PHE A 104 -3.83 -13.49 3.83
C PHE A 104 -3.84 -13.98 2.38
N ASN A 105 -4.99 -13.93 1.75
CA ASN A 105 -5.19 -14.29 0.36
C ASN A 105 -5.87 -13.13 -0.36
N ASP A 106 -5.15 -12.53 -1.30
CA ASP A 106 -5.65 -11.47 -2.16
C ASP A 106 -5.60 -11.96 -3.62
N PRO A 107 -6.74 -12.38 -4.19
CA PRO A 107 -6.80 -12.88 -5.55
C PRO A 107 -6.53 -11.80 -6.61
N ASN A 108 -6.71 -10.51 -6.28
CA ASN A 108 -6.44 -9.39 -7.18
C ASN A 108 -5.00 -8.87 -7.02
N ALA A 109 -4.21 -9.45 -6.11
CA ALA A 109 -2.81 -9.07 -5.94
C ALA A 109 -2.04 -9.21 -7.27
N THR A 110 -2.38 -10.16 -8.13
CA THR A 110 -1.71 -10.30 -9.44
C THR A 110 -1.86 -9.04 -10.30
N ASP A 111 -3.02 -8.38 -10.24
CA ASP A 111 -3.28 -7.15 -11.00
C ASP A 111 -2.52 -5.96 -10.38
N LEU A 112 -2.39 -5.94 -9.05
CA LEU A 112 -1.68 -4.88 -8.33
C LEU A 112 -0.16 -5.02 -8.40
N VAL A 113 0.40 -6.24 -8.37
CA VAL A 113 1.84 -6.56 -8.31
C VAL A 113 2.66 -5.91 -9.42
N THR A 114 2.04 -5.61 -10.57
CA THR A 114 2.67 -4.93 -11.71
C THR A 114 1.99 -3.62 -12.07
N ALA A 115 1.37 -2.94 -11.11
CA ALA A 115 0.70 -1.66 -11.34
C ALA A 115 1.29 -0.54 -10.49
N PHE A 116 1.46 0.63 -11.12
CA PHE A 116 1.73 1.87 -10.42
C PHE A 116 0.39 2.46 -9.98
N HIS A 117 0.22 2.71 -8.69
CA HIS A 117 -1.03 3.23 -8.16
C HIS A 117 -0.80 4.19 -7.00
N PHE A 118 -1.87 4.90 -6.65
CA PHE A 118 -1.91 5.87 -5.58
C PHE A 118 -3.01 5.49 -4.59
N ASP A 119 -2.65 5.43 -3.32
CA ASP A 119 -3.61 5.29 -2.22
C ASP A 119 -3.98 6.70 -1.72
N ASP A 120 -5.25 7.07 -1.92
CA ASP A 120 -5.82 8.37 -1.57
C ASP A 120 -5.98 8.56 -0.05
N ARG A 121 -6.21 7.47 0.71
CA ARG A 121 -6.33 7.52 2.17
C ARG A 121 -4.96 7.64 2.83
N ALA A 122 -4.00 6.84 2.38
CA ALA A 122 -2.64 6.85 2.93
C ALA A 122 -1.80 8.00 2.37
N MET A 123 -2.21 8.63 1.26
CA MET A 123 -1.45 9.63 0.52
C MET A 123 -0.06 9.10 0.11
N LEU A 124 -0.03 7.91 -0.46
CA LEU A 124 1.21 7.21 -0.83
C LEU A 124 1.13 6.60 -2.24
N PHE A 125 2.27 6.59 -2.92
CA PHE A 125 2.44 5.93 -4.22
C PHE A 125 3.08 4.55 -4.06
N PHE A 126 2.65 3.61 -4.90
CA PHE A 126 3.10 2.23 -4.88
C PHE A 126 3.43 1.72 -6.28
N TRP A 127 4.37 0.80 -6.35
CA TRP A 127 4.57 -0.10 -7.50
C TRP A 127 4.47 -1.53 -7.02
N GLY A 128 3.44 -2.25 -7.47
CA GLY A 128 3.13 -3.51 -6.82
C GLY A 128 2.79 -3.27 -5.35
N SER A 129 3.46 -4.02 -4.50
CA SER A 129 3.42 -3.86 -3.05
C SER A 129 4.43 -2.88 -2.49
N ASN A 130 5.35 -2.38 -3.33
CA ASN A 130 6.46 -1.58 -2.86
C ASN A 130 6.06 -0.12 -2.81
N LYS A 131 6.04 0.42 -1.59
CA LYS A 131 5.88 1.85 -1.34
C LYS A 131 7.02 2.63 -1.99
N LEU A 132 6.67 3.70 -2.69
CA LEU A 132 7.62 4.67 -3.19
C LEU A 132 7.88 5.73 -2.10
N GLU A 133 9.05 5.66 -1.47
CA GLU A 133 9.44 6.63 -0.44
C GLU A 133 9.80 7.99 -1.05
N LEU A 134 8.92 8.98 -0.91
CA LEU A 134 9.08 10.31 -1.52
C LEU A 134 9.37 11.39 -0.47
N SER A 135 10.20 12.37 -0.85
CA SER A 135 10.28 13.64 -0.09
C SER A 135 9.03 14.50 -0.36
N LYS A 136 8.81 15.55 0.44
CA LYS A 136 7.64 16.44 0.27
C LYS A 136 7.51 17.00 -1.16
N ASN A 137 8.62 17.44 -1.74
CA ASN A 137 8.60 18.05 -3.08
C ASN A 137 8.41 17.00 -4.18
N GLU A 138 9.00 15.82 -4.01
CA GLU A 138 8.79 14.70 -4.94
C GLU A 138 7.34 14.22 -4.90
N PHE A 139 6.74 14.13 -3.71
CA PHE A 139 5.33 13.81 -3.54
C PHE A 139 4.44 14.85 -4.22
N ARG A 140 4.62 16.14 -3.93
CA ARG A 140 3.82 17.22 -4.53
C ARG A 140 3.89 17.19 -6.05
N LEU A 141 5.09 16.99 -6.61
CA LEU A 141 5.28 16.90 -8.05
C LEU A 141 4.61 15.66 -8.64
N LEU A 142 4.87 14.48 -8.08
CA LEU A 142 4.31 13.23 -8.60
C LEU A 142 2.79 13.20 -8.49
N TYR A 143 2.24 13.74 -7.40
CA TYR A 143 0.80 13.89 -7.21
C TYR A 143 0.17 14.83 -8.23
N HIS A 144 0.81 15.97 -8.51
CA HIS A 144 0.38 16.87 -9.59
C HIS A 144 0.38 16.17 -10.95
N LEU A 145 1.44 15.43 -11.26
CA LEU A 145 1.53 14.65 -12.49
C LEU A 145 0.47 13.54 -12.56
N TYR A 146 0.16 12.89 -11.43
CA TYR A 146 -0.84 11.83 -11.31
C TYR A 146 -2.26 12.35 -11.55
N LEU A 147 -2.62 13.49 -10.94
CA LEU A 147 -3.92 14.14 -11.16
C LEU A 147 -4.13 14.56 -12.62
N ASN A 148 -3.03 14.74 -13.36
CA ASN A 148 -3.01 15.10 -14.77
C ASN A 148 -2.40 13.97 -15.62
N ALA A 149 -2.57 12.72 -15.20
CA ALA A 149 -2.07 11.56 -15.95
C ALA A 149 -2.56 11.62 -17.40
N ASP A 150 -1.70 11.15 -18.30
CA ASP A 150 -1.89 11.24 -19.75
C ASP A 150 -1.92 12.64 -20.37
N SER A 151 -1.76 13.69 -19.57
CA SER A 151 -1.64 15.07 -20.03
C SER A 151 -0.24 15.63 -19.76
N VAL A 152 0.18 16.59 -20.60
CA VAL A 152 1.47 17.26 -20.44
C VAL A 152 1.34 18.35 -19.38
N CYS A 153 2.07 18.19 -18.27
CA CYS A 153 2.22 19.23 -17.26
C CYS A 153 3.39 20.15 -17.63
N SER A 154 3.13 21.44 -17.74
CA SER A 154 4.16 22.45 -18.03
C SER A 154 5.15 22.58 -16.87
N ARG A 155 6.38 23.02 -17.17
CA ARG A 155 7.39 23.34 -16.13
C ARG A 155 6.85 24.32 -15.08
N GLN A 156 6.10 25.34 -15.52
CA GLN A 156 5.47 26.31 -14.63
C GLN A 156 4.49 25.61 -13.68
N SER A 157 3.53 24.84 -14.20
CA SER A 157 2.55 24.13 -13.38
C SER A 157 3.19 23.15 -12.40
N CYS A 158 4.26 22.47 -12.82
CA CYS A 158 5.00 21.56 -11.96
C CYS A 158 5.73 22.29 -10.82
N ALA A 159 6.33 23.44 -11.11
CA ALA A 159 7.00 24.25 -10.10
C ALA A 159 6.00 24.87 -9.10
N GLU A 160 4.87 25.37 -9.59
CA GLU A 160 3.77 25.90 -8.77
C GLU A 160 3.24 24.82 -7.82
N ALA A 161 3.11 23.56 -8.26
CA ALA A 161 2.69 22.46 -7.38
C ALA A 161 3.66 22.20 -6.21
N ILE A 162 4.97 22.42 -6.42
CA ILE A 162 6.00 22.16 -5.41
C ILE A 162 6.17 23.35 -4.46
N TRP A 163 6.28 24.56 -5.03
CA TRP A 163 6.72 25.77 -4.32
C TRP A 163 5.66 26.87 -4.22
N ASP A 164 4.46 26.64 -4.76
CA ASP A 164 3.35 27.60 -4.77
C ASP A 164 3.70 28.92 -5.52
N ARG A 165 4.75 28.88 -6.34
CA ARG A 165 5.25 29.96 -7.20
C ARG A 165 6.10 29.37 -8.33
N TRP A 166 6.38 30.17 -9.36
CA TRP A 166 7.36 29.82 -10.38
C TRP A 166 8.29 30.98 -10.71
N THR A 167 9.58 30.68 -10.79
CA THR A 167 10.61 31.55 -11.38
C THR A 167 11.47 30.73 -12.37
N PRO A 168 12.03 31.33 -13.43
CA PRO A 168 12.88 30.62 -14.39
C PRO A 168 14.07 29.87 -13.76
N GLU A 169 14.59 30.36 -12.63
CA GLU A 169 15.69 29.78 -11.85
C GLU A 169 15.31 28.42 -11.23
N ASP A 170 14.01 28.15 -11.05
CA ASP A 170 13.51 26.91 -10.47
C ASP A 170 13.59 25.71 -11.42
N ASN A 171 13.81 25.94 -12.72
CA ASN A 171 13.86 24.86 -13.72
C ASN A 171 14.91 23.78 -13.38
N ALA A 172 16.11 24.20 -12.96
CA ALA A 172 17.16 23.25 -12.57
C ALA A 172 16.81 22.47 -11.29
N ASN A 173 16.10 23.10 -10.35
CA ASN A 173 15.61 22.44 -9.15
C ASN A 173 14.50 21.45 -9.49
N LEU A 174 13.60 21.80 -10.42
CA LEU A 174 12.51 20.93 -10.90
C LEU A 174 13.07 19.70 -11.61
N ASP A 175 14.05 19.88 -12.50
CA ASP A 175 14.74 18.78 -13.16
C ASP A 175 15.42 17.83 -12.13
N ARG A 176 15.93 18.37 -11.02
CA ARG A 176 16.48 17.56 -9.92
C ARG A 176 15.39 16.73 -9.23
N VAL A 177 14.23 17.32 -8.92
CA VAL A 177 13.10 16.58 -8.30
C VAL A 177 12.63 15.45 -9.22
N ILE A 178 12.48 15.71 -10.53
CA ILE A 178 12.14 14.68 -11.52
C ILE A 178 13.21 13.59 -11.57
N HIS A 179 14.49 13.97 -11.57
CA HIS A 179 15.59 13.02 -11.55
C HIS A 179 15.53 12.10 -10.31
N ASP A 180 15.25 12.66 -9.13
CA ASP A 180 15.17 11.90 -7.87
C ASP A 180 13.97 10.95 -7.86
N ILE A 181 12.79 11.38 -8.34
CA ILE A 181 11.62 10.49 -8.54
C ILE A 181 11.99 9.34 -9.48
N ARG A 182 12.57 9.64 -10.65
CA ARG A 182 12.96 8.61 -11.62
C ARG A 182 13.99 7.64 -11.04
N ARG A 183 14.93 8.12 -10.22
CA ARG A 183 15.91 7.27 -9.53
C ARG A 183 15.20 6.28 -8.59
N LYS A 184 14.18 6.72 -7.87
CA LYS A 184 13.41 5.89 -6.94
C LYS A 184 12.53 4.87 -7.69
N LEU A 185 11.89 5.28 -8.78
CA LEU A 185 11.16 4.35 -9.66
C LEU A 185 12.08 3.24 -10.20
N ARG A 186 13.29 3.58 -10.68
CA ARG A 186 14.26 2.57 -11.16
C ARG A 186 14.68 1.58 -10.09
N LYS A 187 14.77 1.99 -8.82
CA LYS A 187 15.07 1.08 -7.70
C LYS A 187 13.98 0.02 -7.50
N LEU A 188 12.75 0.32 -7.92
CA LEU A 188 11.63 -0.62 -7.90
C LEU A 188 11.54 -1.46 -9.19
N GLY A 189 12.54 -1.39 -10.07
CA GLY A 189 12.60 -2.16 -11.32
C GLY A 189 11.83 -1.53 -12.48
N LEU A 190 11.32 -0.31 -12.32
CA LEU A 190 10.52 0.38 -13.34
C LEU A 190 11.36 1.11 -14.38
N ASP A 191 10.88 1.13 -15.63
CA ASP A 191 11.38 2.06 -16.63
C ASP A 191 10.83 3.47 -16.35
N ALA A 192 11.55 4.20 -15.51
CA ALA A 192 11.17 5.53 -15.09
C ALA A 192 11.04 6.57 -16.23
N ASN A 193 11.66 6.31 -17.40
CA ASN A 193 11.53 7.22 -18.54
C ASN A 193 10.26 6.95 -19.34
N GLN A 194 9.74 5.73 -19.31
CA GLN A 194 8.41 5.40 -19.84
C GLN A 194 7.31 5.90 -18.91
N ILE A 195 7.50 5.80 -17.58
CA ILE A 195 6.49 6.28 -16.61
C ILE A 195 6.42 7.80 -16.60
N ILE A 196 7.56 8.49 -16.47
CA ILE A 196 7.62 9.95 -16.51
C ILE A 196 8.41 10.34 -17.76
N GLU A 197 7.71 10.81 -18.78
CA GLU A 197 8.29 11.28 -20.03
C GLU A 197 8.68 12.76 -19.96
N ASN A 198 9.79 13.10 -20.62
CA ASN A 198 10.12 14.49 -20.91
C ASN A 198 9.40 14.95 -22.17
N ARG A 199 8.68 16.06 -22.09
CA ARG A 199 8.17 16.79 -23.26
C ARG A 199 9.06 18.01 -23.46
N PHE A 200 10.04 17.87 -24.34
CA PHE A 200 11.15 18.83 -24.52
C PHE A 200 10.63 20.26 -24.68
N GLY A 201 11.20 21.19 -23.92
CA GLY A 201 10.79 22.60 -23.90
C GLY A 201 9.44 22.91 -23.21
N ILE A 202 8.63 21.90 -22.87
CA ILE A 202 7.27 22.08 -22.34
C ILE A 202 7.20 21.67 -20.87
N GLY A 203 7.60 20.44 -20.55
CA GLY A 203 7.51 19.90 -19.19
C GLY A 203 7.53 18.38 -19.16
N TYR A 204 6.62 17.76 -18.42
CA TYR A 204 6.63 16.32 -18.16
C TYR A 204 5.23 15.72 -18.30
N LYS A 205 5.18 14.44 -18.63
CA LYS A 205 3.95 13.65 -18.72
C LYS A 205 4.12 12.38 -17.89
N LEU A 206 3.13 12.06 -17.06
CA LEU A 206 3.01 10.73 -16.45
C LEU A 206 2.16 9.85 -17.36
N ASN A 207 2.69 8.67 -17.72
CA ASN A 207 1.94 7.65 -18.44
C ASN A 207 1.52 6.56 -17.45
N LEU A 208 0.22 6.22 -17.44
CA LEU A 208 -0.37 5.16 -16.63
C LEU A 208 -1.13 4.17 -17.51
#